data_AF-U5DNT3-F1
#
_entry.id   AF-U5DNT3-F1
#
_cell.length_a   1.000
_cell.length_b   1.000
_cell.length_c   1.000
_cell.angle_alpha   90.00
_cell.angle_beta   90.00
_cell.angle_gamma   90.00
#
_symmetry.space_group_name_H-M   'P 1'
#
loop_
_entity.id
_entity.type
_entity.pdbx_description
1 polymer ?
#
loop_
_entity_poly.entity_id
_entity_poly.type
_entity_poly.pdbx_seq_one_letter_code
_entity_poly.pdbx_strand_id
1 'polypeptide(L)' 'MTDIRERIEEELKTARAVCESDGADSQNCAVAWDNVEELQAEASHQREEPKKNSLEAYCDDNPDAAECRVYDD' A
#
# COMPACT_ATOMS: atom_id res chain seq x y z
N MET A 1 5.71 -8.63 0.02
CA MET A 1 4.72 -7.78 0.71
C MET A 1 4.36 -8.35 2.09
N THR A 2 5.34 -8.74 2.90
CA THR A 2 5.13 -9.04 4.34
C THR A 2 5.23 -7.78 5.19
N ASP A 3 5.99 -6.79 4.70
CA ASP A 3 6.31 -5.53 5.41
C ASP A 3 5.08 -4.69 5.80
N ILE A 4 4.14 -4.45 4.88
CA ILE A 4 3.05 -3.50 5.15
C ILE A 4 2.06 -4.00 6.22
N ARG A 5 1.83 -5.32 6.30
CA ARG A 5 0.96 -5.91 7.34
C ARG A 5 1.61 -5.83 8.71
N GLU A 6 2.90 -6.14 8.80
CA GLU A 6 3.67 -6.04 10.04
C GLU A 6 3.68 -4.59 10.54
N ARG A 7 3.90 -3.62 9.64
CA ARG A 7 3.87 -2.19 9.96
C ARG A 7 2.49 -1.72 10.44
N ILE A 8 1.40 -2.18 9.82
CA ILE A 8 0.04 -1.88 10.32
C ILE A 8 -0.15 -2.43 11.74
N GLU A 9 0.31 -3.64 12.03
CA GLU A 9 0.21 -4.23 13.37
C GLU A 9 1.05 -3.47 14.41
N GLU A 10 2.21 -2.95 14.04
CA GLU A 10 3.03 -2.09 14.88
C GLU A 10 2.36 -0.74 15.14
N GLU A 11 1.90 -0.04 14.10
CA GLU A 11 1.24 1.26 14.26
C GLU A 11 -0.09 1.16 15.01
N LEU A 12 -0.82 0.03 14.92
CA LEU A 12 -1.98 -0.22 15.76
C LEU A 12 -1.63 -0.29 17.25
N LYS A 13 -0.48 -0.87 17.61
CA LYS A 13 0.00 -0.89 19.00
C LYS A 13 0.42 0.52 19.43
N THR A 14 1.12 1.24 18.57
CA THR A 14 1.54 2.63 18.80
C THR A 14 0.33 3.53 19.03
N ALA A 15 -0.66 3.51 18.14
CA ALA A 15 -1.87 4.32 18.26
C ALA A 15 -2.60 4.06 19.58
N ARG A 16 -2.77 2.79 19.97
CA ARG A 16 -3.37 2.45 21.27
C ARG A 16 -2.56 3.00 22.44
N ALA A 17 -1.24 2.80 22.45
CA ALA A 17 -0.38 3.27 23.53
C ALA A 17 -0.37 4.81 23.64
N VAL A 18 -0.35 5.53 22.51
CA VAL A 18 -0.42 7.00 22.47
C VAL A 18 -1.77 7.48 22.99
N CYS A 19 -2.89 6.90 22.53
CA CYS A 19 -4.22 7.27 23.01
C CYS A 19 -4.43 6.96 24.50
N GLU A 20 -3.85 5.88 25.02
CA GLU A 20 -3.90 5.54 26.44
C GLU A 20 -3.06 6.49 27.30
N SER A 21 -1.93 6.99 26.79
CA SER A 21 -1.01 7.87 27.53
C SER A 21 -1.37 9.35 27.44
N ASP A 22 -1.68 9.83 26.23
CA ASP A 22 -1.97 11.25 25.96
C ASP A 22 -3.47 11.59 26.04
N GLY A 23 -4.32 10.56 26.09
CA GLY A 23 -5.77 10.67 26.13
C GLY A 23 -6.42 10.48 24.75
N ALA A 24 -7.62 9.92 24.74
CA ALA A 24 -8.33 9.53 23.52
C ALA A 24 -8.69 10.71 22.60
N ASP A 25 -8.93 11.90 23.17
CA ASP A 25 -9.26 13.12 22.41
C ASP A 25 -8.02 14.00 22.14
N SER A 26 -6.82 13.48 22.40
CA SER A 26 -5.58 14.23 22.17
C SER A 26 -5.23 14.30 20.69
N GLN A 27 -4.55 15.38 20.30
CA GLN A 27 -4.03 15.53 18.95
C GLN A 27 -3.05 14.40 18.57
N ASN A 28 -2.24 13.94 19.54
CA ASN A 28 -1.29 12.85 19.32
C ASN A 28 -2.01 11.52 19.04
N CYS A 29 -3.10 11.24 19.75
CA CYS A 29 -3.95 10.08 19.46
C CYS A 29 -4.53 10.15 18.05
N ALA A 30 -5.04 11.31 17.63
CA ALA A 30 -5.57 11.51 16.28
C ALA A 30 -4.50 11.27 15.20
N VAL A 31 -3.31 11.85 15.37
CA VAL A 31 -2.18 11.66 14.42
C VAL A 31 -1.74 10.19 14.36
N ALA A 32 -1.71 9.47 15.49
CA ALA A 32 -1.32 8.07 15.48
C ALA A 32 -2.33 7.19 14.73
N TRP A 33 -3.63 7.51 14.82
CA TRP A 33 -4.66 6.84 14.03
C TRP A 33 -4.63 7.21 12.54
N ASP A 34 -4.29 8.46 12.21
CA ASP A 34 -4.10 8.93 10.83
C ASP A 34 -3.03 8.10 10.11
N ASN A 35 -1.89 7.84 10.78
CA ASN A 35 -0.84 6.97 10.25
C ASN A 35 -1.33 5.53 9.97
N VAL A 36 -2.18 4.99 10.85
CA VAL A 36 -2.78 3.66 10.70
C VAL A 36 -3.76 3.64 9.51
N GLU A 37 -4.53 4.70 9.31
CA GLU A 37 -5.45 4.86 8.19
C GLU A 37 -4.70 4.89 6.85
N GLU A 38 -3.65 5.69 6.74
CA GLU A 38 -2.82 5.80 5.54
C GLU A 38 -2.16 4.46 5.16
N LEU A 39 -1.62 3.73 6.15
CA LEU A 39 -1.05 2.40 5.88
C LEU A 39 -2.10 1.39 5.40
N GLN A 40 -3.32 1.47 5.93
CA GLN A 40 -4.43 0.61 5.48
C GLN A 40 -4.91 0.98 4.07
N ALA A 41 -4.92 2.28 3.74
CA ALA A 41 -5.23 2.77 2.40
C ALA A 41 -4.21 2.27 1.38
N GLU A 42 -2.91 2.42 1.66
CA GLU A 42 -1.84 1.87 0.82
C GLU A 42 -1.93 0.34 0.67
N ALA A 43 -2.22 -0.37 1.77
CA ALA A 43 -2.43 -1.82 1.70
C ALA A 43 -3.65 -2.20 0.85
N SER A 44 -4.67 -1.33 0.73
CA SER A 44 -5.77 -1.54 -0.20
C SER A 44 -5.36 -1.25 -1.64
N HIS A 45 -4.65 -0.14 -1.85
CA HIS A 45 -4.14 0.23 -3.17
C HIS A 45 -3.26 -0.89 -3.76
N GLN A 46 -2.31 -1.43 -3.00
CA GLN A 46 -1.47 -2.56 -3.43
C GLN A 46 -2.25 -3.84 -3.76
N ARG A 47 -3.45 -4.03 -3.19
CA ARG A 47 -4.33 -5.16 -3.53
C ARG A 47 -5.11 -4.91 -4.81
N GLU A 48 -5.48 -3.66 -5.06
CA GLU A 48 -6.25 -3.24 -6.22
C GLU A 48 -5.37 -3.05 -7.46
N GLU A 49 -4.07 -2.78 -7.30
CA GLU A 49 -3.15 -2.68 -8.42
C GLU A 49 -3.17 -3.99 -9.24
N PRO A 50 -3.59 -3.92 -10.52
CA PRO A 50 -3.66 -5.09 -11.36
C PRO A 50 -2.25 -5.63 -11.56
N LYS A 51 -2.03 -6.87 -11.12
CA LYS A 51 -0.77 -7.56 -11.39
C LYS A 51 -0.68 -7.83 -12.88
N LYS A 52 0.40 -7.34 -13.51
CA LYS A 52 0.72 -7.66 -14.89
C LYS A 52 0.70 -9.17 -15.08
N ASN A 53 -0.04 -9.62 -16.07
CA ASN A 53 -0.01 -11.00 -16.50
C ASN A 53 1.32 -11.31 -17.22
N SER A 54 1.57 -12.58 -17.54
CA SER A 54 2.85 -12.98 -18.12
C SER A 54 3.14 -12.34 -19.48
N LEU A 55 2.12 -12.02 -20.27
CA LEU A 55 2.29 -11.33 -21.55
C LEU A 55 2.61 -9.85 -21.33
N GLU A 56 1.89 -9.17 -20.42
CA GLU A 56 2.15 -7.76 -20.10
C GLU A 56 3.58 -7.56 -19.59
N ALA A 57 4.04 -8.40 -18.65
CA ALA A 57 5.40 -8.34 -18.15
C ALA A 57 6.44 -8.64 -19.25
N TYR A 58 6.17 -9.63 -20.11
CA TYR A 58 7.05 -9.95 -21.23
C TYR A 58 7.16 -8.78 -22.24
N CYS A 59 6.05 -8.11 -22.53
CA CYS A 59 6.00 -6.99 -23.45
C CYS A 59 6.64 -5.70 -22.91
N ASP A 60 6.66 -5.49 -21.58
CA ASP A 60 7.45 -4.40 -20.99
C ASP A 60 8.96 -4.60 -21.27
N ASP A 61 9.44 -5.84 -21.14
CA ASP A 61 10.85 -6.18 -21.31
C ASP A 61 11.25 -6.36 -22.79
N ASN A 62 10.29 -6.72 -23.66
CA ASN A 62 10.49 -7.04 -25.07
C ASN A 62 9.46 -6.32 -25.96
N PRO A 63 9.47 -4.98 -26.02
CA PRO A 63 8.45 -4.20 -26.73
C PRO A 63 8.44 -4.44 -28.25
N ASP A 64 9.55 -4.91 -28.82
CA ASP A 64 9.70 -5.22 -30.24
C ASP A 64 9.35 -6.68 -30.59
N ALA A 65 9.01 -7.53 -29.61
CA ALA A 65 8.53 -8.88 -29.86
C ALA A 65 7.25 -8.87 -30.71
N ALA A 66 7.04 -9.90 -31.53
CA ALA A 66 5.92 -9.92 -32.47
C ALA A 66 4.56 -9.83 -31.77
N GLU A 67 4.46 -10.38 -30.57
CA GLU A 67 3.29 -10.40 -29.70
C GLU A 67 3.02 -9.06 -28.98
N CYS A 68 3.97 -8.12 -29.03
CA CYS A 68 3.98 -6.90 -28.21
C CYS A 68 3.97 -5.59 -29.01
N ARG A 69 4.13 -5.66 -30.35
CA ARG A 69 4.12 -4.46 -31.21
C ARG A 69 2.73 -3.83 -31.22
N VAL A 70 2.65 -2.62 -30.69
CA VAL A 70 1.48 -1.73 -30.81
C VAL A 70 1.80 -0.70 -31.89
N TYR A 71 0.86 -0.49 -32.81
CA TYR A 71 0.96 0.53 -33.86
C TYR A 71 -0.04 1.63 -33.56
N ASP A 72 0.40 2.89 -33.59
CA ASP A 72 -0.50 4.04 -33.54
C ASP A 72 -1.20 4.19 -34.91
N ASP A 73 -2.52 4.39 -34.88
CA ASP A 73 -3.36 4.67 -36.07
C ASP A 73 -3.26 6.13 -36.55
#